data_AF-A0A5E5R4W6-F1
#
_entry.id   AF-A0A5E5R4W6-F1
#
_cell.length_a   1.000
_cell.length_b   1.000
_cell.length_c   1.000
_cell.angle_alpha   90.00
_cell.angle_beta   90.00
_cell.angle_gamma   90.00
#
_symmetry.space_group_name_H-M   'P 1'
#
loop_
_entity.id
_entity.type
_entity.pdbx_description
1 polymer ?
#
loop_
_entity_poly.entity_id
_entity_poly.type
_entity_poly.pdbx_seq_one_letter_code
_entity_poly.pdbx_strand_id
1 'polypeptide(L)'
;MARVQDSGARTLFDLAAAHGAKVLQISALGAGAHPDVAFLASKAAADRHLLELGIPALVLRPSLLLGRAAPAAPGWNACRRYR
;
A
#
# COMPACT_ATOMS: atom_id res chain seq x y z
N MET A 1 -4.14 -3.29 -12.61
CA MET A 1 -4.05 -2.91 -11.19
C MET A 1 -2.69 -2.33 -10.79
N ALA A 2 -1.55 -2.90 -11.21
CA ALA A 2 -0.21 -2.38 -10.88
C ALA A 2 0.01 -0.89 -11.20
N ARG A 3 -0.46 -0.41 -12.37
CA ARG A 3 -0.33 1.03 -12.75
C ARG A 3 -0.98 1.98 -11.73
N VAL A 4 -2.15 1.62 -11.17
CA VAL A 4 -2.83 2.48 -10.18
C VAL A 4 -2.01 2.57 -8.89
N GLN A 5 -1.46 1.45 -8.43
CA GLN A 5 -0.69 1.37 -7.19
C GLN A 5 0.73 1.94 -7.31
N ASP A 6 1.22 2.11 -8.54
CA ASP A 6 2.52 2.67 -8.85
C ASP A 6 2.41 4.09 -9.39
N SER A 7 2.11 4.26 -10.69
CA SER A 7 2.08 5.58 -11.33
C SER A 7 1.03 6.51 -10.71
N GLY A 8 -0.15 5.98 -10.38
CA GLY A 8 -1.19 6.76 -9.73
C GLY A 8 -0.77 7.27 -8.35
N ALA A 9 -0.10 6.43 -7.56
CA ALA A 9 0.42 6.82 -6.26
C ALA A 9 1.51 7.89 -6.38
N ARG A 10 2.48 7.71 -7.30
CA ARG A 10 3.56 8.69 -7.51
C ARG A 10 3.05 10.06 -7.92
N THR A 11 2.08 10.13 -8.83
CA THR A 11 1.46 11.41 -9.22
C THR A 11 0.83 12.13 -8.01
N LEU A 12 0.17 11.40 -7.11
CA LEU A 12 -0.37 12.00 -5.88
C LEU A 12 0.74 12.47 -4.93
N PHE A 13 1.86 11.74 -4.85
CA PHE A 13 3.00 12.15 -4.03
C PHE A 13 3.68 13.40 -4.56
N ASP A 14 3.85 13.51 -5.88
CA ASP A 14 4.40 14.69 -6.53
C ASP A 14 3.55 15.93 -6.25
N LEU A 15 2.21 15.78 -6.35
CA LEU A 15 1.28 16.85 -5.98
C LEU A 15 1.35 17.18 -4.49
N ALA A 16 1.42 16.17 -3.62
CA ALA A 16 1.56 16.40 -2.19
C ALA A 16 2.83 17.20 -1.87
N ALA A 17 3.96 16.88 -2.53
CA ALA A 17 5.19 17.62 -2.40
C ALA A 17 5.06 19.07 -2.88
N ALA A 18 4.47 19.28 -4.07
CA ALA A 18 4.23 20.61 -4.61
C ALA A 18 3.34 21.49 -3.71
N HIS A 19 2.45 20.88 -2.94
CA HIS A 19 1.53 21.58 -2.04
C HIS A 19 1.96 21.56 -0.56
N GLY A 20 3.14 21.03 -0.23
CA GLY A 20 3.62 20.95 1.16
C GLY A 20 2.78 20.05 2.07
N ALA A 21 2.06 19.08 1.48
CA ALA A 21 1.24 18.14 2.22
C ALA A 21 2.08 16.99 2.80
N LYS A 22 1.63 16.44 3.93
CA LYS A 22 2.20 15.22 4.52
C LYS A 22 1.54 13.99 3.92
N VAL A 23 2.28 12.91 3.76
CA VAL A 23 1.76 11.69 3.11
C VAL A 23 1.79 10.49 4.05
N LEU A 24 0.66 9.80 4.18
CA LEU A 24 0.58 8.48 4.78
C LEU A 24 0.33 7.45 3.66
N GLN A 25 1.35 6.66 3.34
CA GLN A 25 1.26 5.63 2.32
C GLN A 25 0.93 4.27 2.95
N ILE A 26 -0.09 3.60 2.40
CA ILE A 26 -0.41 2.21 2.75
C ILE A 26 0.19 1.27 1.71
N SER A 27 1.25 0.59 2.14
CA SER A 27 2.02 -0.37 1.36
C SER A 27 1.71 -1.79 1.83
N ALA A 28 2.67 -2.72 1.72
CA ALA A 28 2.53 -4.11 2.10
C ALA A 28 3.83 -4.65 2.69
N LEU A 29 3.69 -5.57 3.64
CA LEU A 29 4.80 -6.42 4.07
C LEU A 29 5.31 -7.19 2.84
N GLY A 30 6.63 -7.25 2.68
CA GLY A 30 7.27 -7.88 1.51
C GLY A 30 7.47 -6.98 0.30
N ALA A 31 6.98 -5.73 0.29
CA ALA A 31 7.38 -4.73 -0.72
C ALA A 31 8.92 -4.63 -0.85
N GLY A 32 9.48 -4.94 -2.02
CA GLY A 32 10.92 -4.92 -2.27
C GLY A 32 11.68 -6.19 -1.86
N ALA A 33 11.03 -7.12 -1.15
CA ALA A 33 11.61 -8.44 -0.83
C ALA A 33 11.29 -9.50 -1.91
N HIS A 34 10.15 -9.36 -2.59
CA HIS A 34 9.71 -10.28 -3.64
C HIS A 34 9.41 -9.49 -4.93
N PRO A 35 10.44 -9.14 -5.71
CA PRO A 35 10.29 -8.32 -6.92
C PRO A 35 9.45 -9.03 -8.00
N ASP A 36 9.40 -10.35 -7.99
CA ASP A 36 8.63 -11.15 -8.95
C ASP A 36 7.11 -11.08 -8.71
N VAL A 37 6.69 -10.61 -7.53
CA VAL A 37 5.28 -10.39 -7.22
C VAL A 37 4.89 -8.97 -7.63
N ALA A 38 4.25 -8.83 -8.79
CA ALA A 38 3.93 -7.54 -9.41
C ALA A 38 3.21 -6.54 -8.47
N PHE A 39 2.34 -7.03 -7.57
CA PHE A 39 1.72 -6.20 -6.54
C PHE A 39 2.75 -5.61 -5.57
N LEU A 40 3.64 -6.44 -5.01
CA LEU A 40 4.68 -6.02 -4.08
C LEU A 40 5.74 -5.14 -4.76
N ALA A 41 6.07 -5.42 -6.02
CA ALA A 41 6.95 -4.60 -6.83
C ALA A 41 6.39 -3.18 -7.04
N SER A 42 5.10 -3.07 -7.38
CA SER A 42 4.43 -1.76 -7.55
C SER A 42 4.45 -0.93 -6.27
N LYS A 43 4.21 -1.57 -5.11
CA LYS A 43 4.27 -0.91 -3.80
C LYS A 43 5.69 -0.45 -3.46
N ALA A 44 6.69 -1.29 -3.70
CA ALA A 44 8.08 -0.95 -3.44
C ALA A 44 8.56 0.25 -4.27
N ALA A 45 8.10 0.34 -5.52
CA ALA A 45 8.48 1.44 -6.40
C ALA A 45 7.81 2.76 -5.98
N ALA A 46 6.54 2.72 -5.55
CA ALA A 46 5.85 3.86 -4.98
C ALA A 46 6.48 4.31 -3.64
N ASP A 47 6.83 3.37 -2.75
CA ASP A 47 7.46 3.67 -1.46
C ASP A 47 8.81 4.37 -1.66
N ARG A 48 9.63 3.87 -2.60
CA ARG A 48 10.92 4.48 -2.93
C ARG A 48 10.75 5.92 -3.41
N HIS A 49 9.85 6.13 -4.37
CA HIS A 49 9.56 7.46 -4.91
C HIS A 49 9.14 8.44 -3.81
N LEU A 50 8.22 8.03 -2.92
CA LEU A 50 7.77 8.89 -1.82
C LEU A 50 8.91 9.30 -0.88
N LEU A 51 9.80 8.36 -0.54
CA LEU A 51 10.92 8.62 0.35
C LEU A 51 11.99 9.51 -0.30
N GLU A 52 12.16 9.44 -1.62
CA GLU A 52 13.08 10.28 -2.39
C GLU A 52 12.60 11.75 -2.48
N LEU A 53 11.30 12.02 -2.35
CA LEU A 53 10.75 13.39 -2.38
C LEU A 53 11.16 14.27 -1.19
N GLY A 54 11.66 13.67 -0.09
CA GLY A 54 12.14 14.41 1.08
C GLY A 54 11.06 15.17 1.86
N ILE A 55 9.78 14.86 1.63
CA ILE A 55 8.65 15.45 2.36
C ILE A 55 8.31 14.65 3.62
N PRO A 56 7.59 15.22 4.60
CA PRO A 56 7.14 14.46 5.76
C PRO A 56 6.20 13.32 5.33
N ALA A 57 6.69 12.09 5.40
CA ALA A 57 5.99 10.91 4.95
C ALA A 57 6.10 9.74 5.94
N LEU A 58 5.05 8.92 5.99
CA LEU A 58 5.04 7.64 6.72
C LEU A 58 4.57 6.52 5.78
N VAL A 59 5.36 5.44 5.70
CA VAL A 59 5.01 4.23 4.94
C VAL A 59 4.61 3.13 5.90
N LEU A 60 3.31 2.79 5.93
CA LEU A 60 2.80 1.67 6.71
C LEU A 60 2.78 0.39 5.86
N ARG A 61 3.37 -0.69 6.38
CA ARG A 61 3.53 -1.97 5.69
C ARG A 61 2.81 -3.10 6.44
N PRO A 62 1.47 -3.10 6.45
CA PRO A 62 0.71 -4.18 7.07
C PRO A 62 1.00 -5.52 6.38
N SER A 63 0.85 -6.62 7.13
CA SER A 63 0.95 -7.98 6.59
C SER A 63 -0.32 -8.36 5.84
N LEU A 64 -1.31 -8.92 6.53
CA LEU A 64 -2.62 -9.28 6.00
C LEU A 64 -3.69 -8.54 6.79
N LEU A 65 -4.56 -7.82 6.08
CA LEU A 65 -5.73 -7.18 6.68
C LEU A 65 -6.92 -8.14 6.63
N LEU A 66 -7.42 -8.52 7.80
CA LEU A 66 -8.60 -9.37 7.95
C LEU A 66 -9.80 -8.51 8.33
N GLY A 67 -10.96 -8.76 7.72
CA GLY A 67 -12.17 -8.01 8.03
C GLY A 67 -13.32 -8.33 7.08
N ARG A 68 -14.50 -7.82 7.43
CA ARG A 68 -15.74 -8.08 6.66
C ARG A 68 -15.70 -7.62 5.21
N ALA A 69 -14.87 -6.60 4.91
CA ALA A 69 -14.68 -6.06 3.58
C ALA A 69 -13.34 -6.48 2.94
N ALA A 70 -12.56 -7.35 3.60
CA ALA A 70 -11.34 -7.87 3.00
C ALA A 70 -11.69 -8.75 1.78
N PRO A 71 -10.89 -8.72 0.69
CA PRO A 71 -11.04 -9.67 -0.40
C PRO A 71 -11.03 -11.08 0.19
N ALA A 72 -12.02 -11.89 -0.18
CA ALA A 72 -12.44 -13.08 0.56
C ALA A 72 -11.26 -13.93 1.06
N ALA A 73 -11.01 -13.89 2.37
CA ALA A 73 -10.38 -15.00 3.06
C ALA A 73 -11.44 -16.12 3.12
N PRO A 74 -11.20 -17.31 2.55
CA PRO A 74 -12.12 -18.42 2.69
C PRO A 74 -12.32 -18.70 4.19
N GLY A 75 -13.55 -18.52 4.70
CA GLY A 75 -13.89 -18.83 6.10
C GLY A 75 -14.34 -17.66 6.98
N TRP A 76 -14.34 -16.39 6.53
CA TRP A 76 -14.85 -15.28 7.37
C TRP A 76 -16.33 -15.48 7.79
N ASN A 77 -17.13 -16.12 6.93
CA ASN A 77 -18.53 -16.45 7.24
C ASN A 77 -18.68 -17.53 8.33
N ALA A 78 -17.65 -18.33 8.62
CA ALA A 78 -17.69 -19.36 9.67
C ALA A 78 -17.54 -18.78 11.08
N CYS A 79 -16.95 -17.59 11.23
CA CYS A 79 -16.76 -16.92 12.52
C CYS A 79 -18.06 -16.32 13.10
N ARG A 80 -19.20 -16.44 12.39
CA ARG A 80 -20.52 -15.97 12.84
C ARG A 80 -21.28 -16.93 13.78
N ARG A 81 -20.77 -18.13 14.05
CA ARG A 81 -21.51 -19.17 14.80
C ARG A 81 -21.27 -19.20 16.33
N TYR A 82 -20.47 -18.28 16.87
CA TYR A 82 -20.14 -18.21 18.31
C TYR A 82 -20.50 -16.85 18.95
N ARG A 83 -21.69 -16.32 18.65
CA ARG A 83 -22.31 -15.26 19.44
C ARG A 83 -23.73 -15.65 19.80
#